data_AF-A0A7V6FDI4-F1
#
_entry.id   AF-A0A7V6FDI4-F1
#
_cell.length_a   1.000
_cell.length_b   1.000
_cell.length_c   1.000
_cell.angle_alpha   90.00
_cell.angle_beta   90.00
_cell.angle_gamma   90.00
#
_symmetry.space_group_name_H-M   'P 1'
#
loop_
_entity.id
_entity.type
_entity.pdbx_description
1 polymer ?
#
loop_
_entity_poly.entity_id
_entity_poly.type
_entity_poly.pdbx_seq_one_letter_code
_entity_poly.pdbx_strand_id
1 'polypeptide(L)'
;MYDYCHLTDCLSEMNEMIDRNDLSMKDAYRIQMGLLTSDEIEQMRQRYQISQTDLAAVLGWEQDLITRFESHLVQDKAHDDLLRRFDLDPHGSKEKRDQCQDRVF
;
A
#
# COMPACT_ATOMS: atom_id res chain seq x y z
N MET A 1 12.53 24.60 -31.12
CA MET A 1 11.36 23.74 -31.37
C MET A 1 11.80 22.34 -30.98
N TYR A 2 11.38 21.86 -29.81
CA TYR A 2 11.73 20.50 -29.39
C TYR A 2 10.87 19.54 -30.22
N ASP A 3 11.51 18.74 -31.06
CA ASP A 3 10.87 17.63 -31.77
C ASP A 3 10.47 16.59 -30.72
N TYR A 4 9.18 16.57 -30.38
CA TYR A 4 8.60 15.56 -29.52
C TYR A 4 8.51 14.26 -30.34
N CYS A 5 9.37 13.31 -30.02
CA CYS A 5 9.47 12.05 -30.75
C CYS A 5 8.18 11.24 -30.61
N HIS A 6 7.57 10.82 -31.73
CA HIS A 6 6.40 9.91 -31.78
C HIS A 6 6.66 8.51 -31.20
N LEU A 7 7.88 8.23 -30.72
CA LEU A 7 8.22 7.01 -29.96
C LEU A 7 7.87 7.11 -28.46
N THR A 8 7.49 8.29 -27.97
CA THR A 8 7.16 8.49 -26.55
C THR A 8 5.98 7.63 -26.10
N ASP A 9 4.97 7.47 -26.94
CA ASP A 9 3.78 6.67 -26.61
C ASP A 9 4.12 5.16 -26.52
N CYS A 10 4.92 4.63 -27.45
CA CYS A 10 5.38 3.23 -27.40
C CYS A 10 6.31 2.95 -26.21
N LEU A 11 7.13 3.93 -25.80
CA LEU A 11 7.98 3.81 -24.61
C LEU A 11 7.16 3.84 -23.32
N SER A 12 6.08 4.63 -23.28
CA SER A 12 5.13 4.66 -22.16
C SER A 12 4.45 3.30 -21.97
N GLU A 13 3.94 2.71 -23.06
CA GLU A 13 3.25 1.41 -23.01
C GLU A 13 4.18 0.27 -22.56
N MET A 14 5.46 0.30 -22.98
CA MET A 14 6.45 -0.68 -22.54
C MET A 14 6.76 -0.55 -21.04
N ASN A 15 6.79 0.68 -20.52
CA ASN A 15 7.06 0.92 -19.10
C ASN A 15 5.90 0.42 -18.22
N GLU A 16 4.65 0.67 -18.61
CA GLU A 16 3.46 0.15 -17.91
C GLU A 16 3.39 -1.39 -17.90
N MET A 17 3.91 -2.06 -18.94
CA MET A 17 4.03 -3.52 -18.95
C MET A 17 5.09 -4.03 -17.98
N ILE A 18 6.23 -3.34 -17.88
CA ILE A 18 7.32 -3.68 -16.96
C ILE A 18 6.85 -3.51 -15.52
N ASP A 19 6.18 -2.41 -15.20
CA ASP A 19 5.68 -2.12 -13.85
C ASP A 19 4.65 -3.16 -13.40
N ARG A 20 3.74 -3.57 -14.28
CA ARG A 20 2.77 -4.66 -14.00
C ARG A 20 3.45 -5.99 -13.76
N ASN A 21 4.50 -6.32 -14.53
CA ASN A 21 5.23 -7.56 -14.35
C ASN A 21 6.03 -7.57 -13.03
N ASP A 22 6.66 -6.44 -12.70
CA ASP A 22 7.40 -6.26 -11.44
C ASP A 22 6.48 -6.42 -10.21
N LEU A 23 5.29 -5.79 -10.24
CA LEU A 23 4.25 -5.99 -9.24
C LEU A 23 3.84 -7.47 -9.11
N SER A 24 3.53 -8.11 -10.25
CA SER A 24 3.12 -9.52 -10.26
C SER A 24 4.21 -10.46 -9.72
N MET A 25 5.48 -10.20 -10.05
CA MET A 25 6.61 -10.96 -9.54
C MET A 25 6.77 -10.81 -8.01
N LYS A 26 6.61 -9.58 -7.50
CA LYS A 26 6.65 -9.30 -6.06
C LYS A 26 5.49 -9.95 -5.32
N ASP A 27 4.29 -9.92 -5.89
CA ASP A 27 3.12 -10.59 -5.31
C ASP A 27 3.27 -12.12 -5.30
N ALA A 28 3.83 -12.72 -6.34
CA ALA A 28 4.16 -14.15 -6.34
C ALA A 28 5.13 -14.50 -5.20
N TYR A 29 6.13 -13.66 -4.96
CA TYR A 29 7.06 -13.83 -3.82
C TYR A 29 6.35 -13.67 -2.46
N ARG A 30 5.46 -12.68 -2.32
CA ARG A 30 4.66 -12.47 -1.10
C ARG A 30 3.80 -13.70 -0.77
N ILE A 31 3.12 -14.26 -1.77
CA ILE A 31 2.33 -15.49 -1.62
C ILE A 31 3.20 -16.66 -1.16
N GLN A 32 4.39 -16.84 -1.74
CA GLN A 32 5.31 -17.90 -1.31
C GLN A 32 5.81 -17.73 0.13
N MET A 33 6.02 -16.48 0.55
CA MET A 33 6.49 -16.17 1.90
C MET A 33 5.35 -16.06 2.94
N GLY A 34 4.09 -16.17 2.51
CA GLY A 34 2.91 -16.01 3.35
C GLY A 34 2.75 -14.58 3.87
N LEU A 35 3.10 -13.59 3.05
CA LEU A 35 2.91 -12.16 3.31
C LEU A 35 1.66 -11.65 2.57
N LEU A 36 1.09 -10.55 3.05
CA LEU A 36 -0.01 -9.84 2.41
C LEU A 36 0.43 -9.26 1.05
N THR A 37 -0.37 -9.54 0.03
CA THR A 37 -0.21 -8.99 -1.32
C THR A 37 -0.64 -7.53 -1.41
N SER A 38 -0.19 -6.83 -2.46
CA SER A 38 -0.60 -5.45 -2.76
C SER A 38 -2.13 -5.30 -2.72
N ASP A 39 -2.82 -6.22 -3.39
CA ASP A 39 -4.28 -6.26 -3.52
C ASP A 39 -4.98 -6.51 -2.18
N GLU A 40 -4.42 -7.34 -1.30
CA GLU A 40 -5.01 -7.62 0.01
C GLU A 40 -4.94 -6.39 0.94
N ILE A 41 -3.86 -5.63 0.87
CA ILE A 41 -3.69 -4.38 1.63
C ILE A 41 -4.70 -3.34 1.13
N GLU A 42 -4.87 -3.22 -0.17
CA GLU A 42 -5.87 -2.32 -0.75
C GLU A 42 -7.29 -2.74 -0.34
N GLN A 43 -7.62 -4.03 -0.46
CA GLN A 43 -8.91 -4.55 -0.01
C GLN A 43 -9.14 -4.31 1.48
N MET A 44 -8.11 -4.48 2.32
CA MET A 44 -8.19 -4.15 3.75
C MET A 44 -8.55 -2.67 3.94
N ARG A 45 -7.88 -1.74 3.24
CA ARG A 45 -8.23 -0.31 3.31
C ARG A 45 -9.65 -0.03 2.84
N GLN A 46 -10.09 -0.67 1.76
CA GLN A 46 -11.44 -0.51 1.22
C GLN A 46 -12.51 -1.01 2.22
N ARG A 47 -12.27 -2.13 2.92
CA ARG A 47 -13.17 -2.63 3.97
C ARG A 47 -13.37 -1.63 5.11
N TYR A 48 -12.28 -0.96 5.53
CA TYR A 48 -12.33 0.03 6.60
C TYR A 48 -12.64 1.46 6.12
N GLN A 49 -12.70 1.69 4.80
CA GLN A 49 -12.89 3.00 4.17
C GLN A 49 -11.87 4.05 4.67
N ILE A 50 -10.62 3.64 4.82
CA ILE A 50 -9.52 4.50 5.30
C ILE A 50 -8.57 4.87 4.17
N SER A 51 -8.08 6.11 4.16
CA SER A 51 -7.05 6.54 3.20
C SER A 51 -5.68 5.93 3.52
N GLN A 52 -4.73 5.96 2.57
CA GLN A 52 -3.35 5.52 2.79
C GLN A 52 -2.72 6.29 3.96
N THR A 53 -2.98 7.60 4.02
CA THR A 53 -2.51 8.50 5.07
C THR A 53 -3.11 8.19 6.43
N ASP A 54 -4.41 7.89 6.49
CA ASP A 54 -5.08 7.55 7.74
C ASP A 54 -4.62 6.20 8.27
N LEU A 55 -4.42 5.20 7.40
CA LEU A 55 -3.87 3.91 7.79
C LEU A 55 -2.45 4.08 8.37
N ALA A 56 -1.60 4.87 7.70
CA ALA A 56 -0.27 5.19 8.21
C ALA A 56 -0.34 5.88 9.58
N ALA A 57 -1.26 6.85 9.76
CA ALA A 57 -1.44 7.55 11.03
C ALA A 57 -1.90 6.61 12.17
N VAL A 58 -2.82 5.70 11.89
CA VAL A 58 -3.34 4.74 12.88
C VAL A 58 -2.28 3.73 13.32
N LEU A 59 -1.41 3.32 12.39
CA LEU A 59 -0.29 2.42 12.67
C LEU A 59 0.96 3.14 13.20
N GLY A 60 1.01 4.47 13.11
CA GLY A 60 2.18 5.27 13.47
C GLY A 60 3.33 5.16 12.47
N TRP A 61 3.02 4.89 11.20
CA TRP A 61 3.97 4.80 10.10
C TRP A 61 4.05 6.10 9.32
N GLU A 62 5.11 6.25 8.53
CA GLU A 62 5.23 7.35 7.57
C GLU A 62 4.21 7.18 6.43
N GLN A 63 3.62 8.28 5.97
CA GLN A 63 2.53 8.27 4.97
C GLN A 63 2.94 7.58 3.66
N ASP A 64 4.20 7.75 3.26
CA ASP A 64 4.75 7.14 2.04
C ASP A 64 4.95 5.63 2.15
N LEU A 65 5.02 5.07 3.37
CA LEU A 65 5.32 3.66 3.58
C LEU A 65 4.20 2.76 3.04
N ILE A 66 2.94 3.14 3.27
CA ILE A 66 1.76 2.41 2.77
C ILE A 66 1.73 2.44 1.25
N THR A 67 1.91 3.63 0.66
CA THR A 67 1.96 3.79 -0.80
C THR A 67 3.07 2.93 -1.41
N ARG A 68 4.23 2.83 -0.77
CA ARG A 68 5.33 1.97 -1.20
C ARG A 68 4.97 0.49 -1.12
N PHE A 69 4.28 0.04 -0.09
CA PHE A 69 3.84 -1.35 0.00
C PHE A 69 2.83 -1.73 -1.09
N GLU A 70 1.94 -0.81 -1.45
CA GLU A 70 0.95 -1.03 -2.51
C GLU A 70 1.58 -1.04 -3.93
N SER A 71 2.79 -0.49 -4.10
CA SER A 71 3.31 -0.23 -5.45
C SER A 71 4.72 -0.79 -5.74
N HIS A 72 5.68 -0.68 -4.82
CA HIS A 72 7.10 -0.94 -5.15
C HIS A 72 7.83 -1.83 -4.16
N LEU A 73 7.38 -1.95 -2.90
CA LEU A 73 8.16 -2.52 -1.82
C LEU A 73 7.51 -3.78 -1.23
N VAL A 74 8.32 -4.83 -1.05
CA VAL A 74 7.90 -6.02 -0.31
C VAL A 74 8.05 -5.73 1.18
N GLN A 75 7.01 -6.05 1.94
CA GLN A 75 6.98 -5.80 3.39
C GLN A 75 7.89 -6.77 4.14
N ASP A 76 8.44 -6.31 5.27
CA ASP A 76 9.02 -7.20 6.25
C ASP A 76 7.95 -7.87 7.11
N LYS A 77 8.25 -9.06 7.66
CA LYS A 77 7.33 -9.82 8.53
C LYS A 77 6.76 -9.00 9.69
N ALA A 78 7.54 -8.10 10.30
CA ALA A 78 7.06 -7.27 11.39
C ALA A 78 5.95 -6.30 10.97
N HIS A 79 6.04 -5.75 9.76
CA HIS A 79 5.01 -4.86 9.20
C HIS A 79 3.75 -5.66 8.81
N ASP A 80 3.94 -6.84 8.23
CA ASP A 80 2.85 -7.77 7.90
C ASP A 80 2.07 -8.21 9.14
N ASP A 81 2.77 -8.57 10.22
CA ASP A 81 2.15 -8.95 11.50
C ASP A 81 1.33 -7.79 12.10
N LEU A 82 1.78 -6.54 11.94
CA LEU A 82 1.04 -5.36 12.40
C LEU A 82 -0.23 -5.13 11.58
N LEU A 83 -0.18 -5.31 10.25
CA LEU A 83 -1.36 -5.22 9.39
C LEU A 83 -2.37 -6.32 9.71
N ARG A 84 -1.90 -7.55 9.95
CA ARG A 84 -2.76 -8.66 10.38
C ARG A 84 -3.41 -8.40 11.73
N ARG A 85 -2.66 -7.85 12.70
CA ARG A 85 -3.22 -7.46 14.00
C ARG A 85 -4.28 -6.37 13.85
N PHE A 86 -4.07 -5.42 12.94
CA PHE A 86 -5.06 -4.40 12.64
C PHE A 86 -6.34 -4.98 12.03
N ASP A 87 -6.22 -5.96 11.13
CA ASP A 87 -7.37 -6.61 10.51
C ASP A 87 -8.14 -7.54 11.47
N LEU A 88 -7.45 -8.17 12.43
CA LEU A 88 -8.05 -9.04 13.44
C LEU A 88 -8.86 -8.29 14.51
N ASP A 89 -8.64 -7.00 14.70
CA ASP A 89 -9.22 -6.22 15.79
C ASP A 89 -10.11 -5.05 15.30
N PRO A 90 -11.27 -5.34 14.68
CA PRO A 90 -12.15 -4.31 14.11
C PRO A 90 -12.80 -3.39 15.16
N HIS A 91 -12.76 -3.75 16.45
CA HIS A 91 -13.33 -2.96 17.54
C HIS A 91 -12.36 -1.89 18.09
N GLY A 92 -11.06 -2.18 18.21
CA GLY A 92 -10.06 -1.22 18.69
C GLY A 92 -9.76 -0.09 17.70
N SER A 93 -9.92 -0.34 16.40
CA SER A 93 -9.67 0.65 15.33
C SER A 93 -10.61 1.85 15.36
N LYS A 94 -11.84 1.67 15.87
CA LYS A 94 -12.79 2.79 16.03
C LYS A 94 -12.39 3.73 17.15
N GLU A 95 -11.92 3.19 18.28
CA GLU A 95 -11.52 3.95 19.47
C GLU A 95 -10.25 4.80 19.20
N LYS A 96 -9.31 4.28 18.41
CA LYS A 96 -8.12 5.05 18.00
C LYS A 96 -8.43 6.18 17.02
N ARG A 97 -9.50 6.07 16.23
CA ARG A 97 -9.93 7.11 15.31
C ARG A 97 -10.42 8.35 16.06
N ASP A 98 -11.14 8.14 17.17
CA ASP A 98 -11.60 9.22 18.05
C ASP A 98 -10.41 9.89 18.77
N GLN A 99 -9.38 9.12 19.13
CA GLN A 99 -8.17 9.61 19.79
C GLN A 99 -7.24 10.46 18.89
N CYS A 100 -7.34 10.32 17.56
CA CYS A 100 -6.63 11.16 16.58
C CYS A 100 -7.28 12.53 16.37
N GLN A 101 -8.59 12.68 16.59
CA GLN A 101 -9.27 13.99 16.48
C GLN A 101 -8.92 14.94 17.65
N ASP A 102 -8.54 14.41 18.81
CA ASP A 102 -8.26 15.20 20.02
C ASP A 102 -6.83 15.78 20.11
N ARG A 103 -5.92 15.43 19.18
CA ARG A 103 -4.53 15.92 19.18
C ARG A 103 -4.26 17.08 18.22
N VAL A 104 -5.28 17.67 17.62
CA VAL A 104 -5.15 18.92 16.87
C VAL A 104 -5.43 20.08 17.83
N PHE A 105 -4.38 20.57 18.50
CA PHE A 105 -4.34 21.86 19.21
C PHE A 105 -3.05 22.58 18.86
#